data_AF-A0A1W9MJP4-F1
#
_entry.id   AF-A0A1W9MJP4-F1
#
_cell.length_a   1.000
_cell.length_b   1.000
_cell.length_c   1.000
_cell.angle_alpha   90.00
_cell.angle_beta   90.00
_cell.angle_gamma   90.00
#
_symmetry.space_group_name_H-M   'P 1'
#
loop_
_entity.id
_entity.type
_entity.pdbx_description
1 polymer ?
#
loop_
_entity_poly.entity_id
_entity_poly.type
_entity_poly.pdbx_seq_one_letter_code
_entity_poly.pdbx_strand_id
1 'polypeptide(L)'
;GETIIEALGHLVLTARGALPVPELDADNRPKFLYGPKVHEICPRAGYFAGGKYSSEFGEPYCMGMLGCKGIITHCQVPKRGFVEGAGGCTTVGGICIGCTEPEFPDEPYSPFLQKAPAGAYASEAMEDMVAKIKAVISRMSSRKI
;
A
#
# COMPACT_ATOMS: atom_id res chain seq x y z
N GLY A 1 2.93 9.78 13.72
CA GLY A 1 3.38 9.55 15.12
C GLY A 1 2.89 8.23 15.70
N GLU A 2 1.67 7.81 15.35
CA GLU A 2 1.02 6.64 15.95
C GLU A 2 1.73 5.32 15.71
N THR A 3 2.27 5.08 14.51
CA THR A 3 3.00 3.83 14.16
C THR A 3 4.10 3.48 15.17
N ILE A 4 4.86 4.48 15.64
CA ILE A 4 5.94 4.27 16.61
C ILE A 4 5.37 3.88 17.97
N ILE A 5 4.34 4.61 18.42
CA ILE A 5 3.69 4.35 19.71
C ILE A 5 3.00 2.98 19.71
N GLU A 6 2.40 2.56 18.59
CA GLU A 6 1.83 1.23 18.45
C GLU A 6 2.89 0.12 18.50
N ALA A 7 4.02 0.30 17.80
CA ALA A 7 5.12 -0.65 17.87
C ALA A 7 5.66 -0.79 19.30
N LEU A 8 5.87 0.34 20.00
CA LEU A 8 6.32 0.35 21.40
C LEU A 8 5.27 -0.25 22.34
N GLY A 9 4.00 0.09 22.15
CA GLY A 9 2.89 -0.48 22.91
C GLY A 9 2.80 -1.99 22.75
N HIS A 10 2.91 -2.49 21.51
CA HIS A 10 2.96 -3.92 21.24
C HIS A 10 4.17 -4.57 21.91
N LEU A 11 5.36 -3.96 21.83
CA LEU A 11 6.57 -4.46 22.47
C LEU A 11 6.40 -4.59 23.99
N VAL A 12 5.86 -3.57 24.65
CA VAL A 12 5.59 -3.59 26.09
C VAL A 12 4.62 -4.71 26.47
N LEU A 13 3.55 -4.89 25.69
CA LEU A 13 2.57 -5.94 25.94
C LEU A 13 3.15 -7.34 25.69
N THR A 14 4.00 -7.51 24.67
CA THR A 14 4.75 -8.75 24.43
C THR A 14 5.71 -9.05 25.59
N ALA A 15 6.49 -8.07 26.05
CA ALA A 15 7.42 -8.24 27.17
C ALA A 15 6.72 -8.61 28.48
N ARG A 16 5.46 -8.22 28.66
CA ARG A 16 4.61 -8.60 29.80
C ARG A 16 3.93 -9.96 29.64
N GLY A 17 4.11 -10.65 28.52
CA GLY A 17 3.44 -11.91 28.21
C GLY A 17 1.96 -11.77 27.87
N ALA A 18 1.48 -10.55 27.57
CA ALA A 18 0.09 -10.29 27.23
C ALA A 18 -0.21 -10.43 25.72
N LEU A 19 0.82 -10.30 24.88
CA LEU A 19 0.74 -10.51 23.43
C LEU A 19 1.86 -11.45 22.96
N PRO A 20 1.68 -12.20 21.87
CA PRO A 20 2.77 -12.93 21.23
C PRO A 20 3.81 -11.97 20.65
N VAL A 21 4.96 -12.51 20.24
CA VAL A 21 5.94 -11.77 19.43
C VAL A 21 5.33 -11.50 18.05
N PRO A 22 5.36 -10.27 17.52
CA PRO A 22 4.79 -9.98 16.21
C PRO A 22 5.61 -10.66 15.10
N GLU A 23 4.93 -11.08 14.04
CA GLU A 23 5.63 -11.48 12.82
C GLU A 23 6.35 -10.28 12.22
N LEU A 24 7.59 -10.50 11.78
CA LEU A 24 8.41 -9.53 11.09
C LEU A 24 8.52 -9.89 9.60
N ASP A 25 8.64 -8.87 8.75
CA ASP A 25 9.01 -9.06 7.36
C ASP A 25 10.53 -9.25 7.19
N ALA A 26 11.00 -9.34 5.95
CA ALA A 26 12.42 -9.55 5.63
C ALA A 26 13.34 -8.43 6.13
N ASP A 27 12.78 -7.22 6.31
CA ASP A 27 13.49 -6.03 6.77
C ASP A 27 13.38 -5.82 8.29
N ASN A 28 12.88 -6.84 9.01
CA ASN A 28 12.61 -6.80 10.45
C ASN A 28 11.55 -5.77 10.87
N ARG A 29 10.64 -5.40 9.97
CA ARG A 29 9.51 -4.50 10.28
C ARG A 29 8.31 -5.33 10.74
N PRO A 30 7.52 -4.85 11.74
CA PRO A 30 6.32 -5.57 12.15
C PRO A 30 5.28 -5.64 11.02
N LYS A 31 4.90 -6.87 10.61
CA LYS A 31 3.97 -7.08 9.50
C LYS A 31 2.58 -6.47 9.73
N PHE A 32 2.16 -6.27 10.98
CA PHE A 32 0.88 -5.62 11.24
C PHE A 32 0.88 -4.12 10.87
N LEU A 33 2.06 -3.50 10.76
CA LEU A 33 2.25 -2.09 10.35
C LEU A 33 2.72 -1.96 8.91
N TYR A 34 3.58 -2.88 8.46
CA TYR A 34 4.27 -2.84 7.16
C TYR A 34 3.92 -4.02 6.24
N GLY A 35 2.91 -4.83 6.59
CA GLY A 35 2.48 -5.95 5.76
C GLY A 35 1.89 -5.54 4.42
N PRO A 36 0.88 -4.64 4.37
CA PRO A 36 0.28 -4.25 3.12
C PRO A 36 1.11 -3.19 2.37
N LYS A 37 1.11 -3.29 1.04
CA LYS A 37 1.55 -2.22 0.16
C LYS A 37 0.59 -1.03 0.26
N VAL A 38 1.11 0.18 0.10
CA VAL A 38 0.34 1.43 0.02
C VAL A 38 -0.80 1.31 -0.99
N HIS A 39 -0.56 0.64 -2.11
CA HIS A 39 -1.55 0.42 -3.17
C HIS A 39 -2.78 -0.37 -2.69
N GLU A 40 -2.58 -1.44 -1.93
CA GLU A 40 -3.63 -2.37 -1.48
C GLU A 40 -4.62 -1.70 -0.53
N ILE A 41 -4.19 -0.65 0.15
CA ILE A 41 -4.99 0.11 1.12
C ILE A 41 -5.22 1.56 0.69
N CYS A 42 -4.91 1.90 -0.55
CA CYS A 42 -5.08 3.24 -1.08
C CYS A 42 -6.57 3.51 -1.36
N PRO A 43 -7.14 4.66 -0.94
CA PRO A 43 -8.53 5.01 -1.27
C PRO A 43 -8.74 5.20 -2.78
N ARG A 44 -7.65 5.38 -3.55
CA ARG A 44 -7.68 5.53 -5.01
C ARG A 44 -7.48 4.22 -5.78
N ALA A 45 -7.39 3.07 -5.10
CA ALA A 45 -7.16 1.77 -5.74
C ALA A 45 -8.26 1.39 -6.75
N GLY A 46 -9.52 1.77 -6.50
CA GLY A 46 -10.62 1.56 -7.45
C GLY A 46 -10.42 2.29 -8.78
N TYR A 47 -9.80 3.48 -8.77
CA TYR A 47 -9.48 4.19 -10.00
C TYR A 47 -8.39 3.47 -10.81
N PHE A 48 -7.36 2.94 -10.13
CA PHE A 48 -6.35 2.10 -10.75
C PHE A 48 -6.97 0.86 -11.42
N ALA A 49 -7.78 0.11 -10.67
CA ALA A 49 -8.43 -1.11 -11.15
C ALA A 49 -9.39 -0.87 -12.33
N GLY A 50 -9.92 0.34 -12.44
CA GLY A 50 -10.76 0.82 -13.54
C GLY A 50 -9.99 1.55 -14.66
N GLY A 51 -8.67 1.61 -14.60
CA GLY A 51 -7.83 2.27 -15.61
C GLY A 51 -7.95 3.79 -15.66
N LYS A 52 -8.41 4.44 -14.59
CA LYS A 52 -8.56 5.90 -14.46
C LYS A 52 -7.35 6.48 -13.73
N TYR A 53 -6.54 7.23 -14.46
CA TYR A 53 -5.31 7.82 -13.97
C TYR A 53 -5.36 9.34 -14.02
N SER A 54 -4.68 9.98 -13.08
CA SER A 54 -4.46 11.41 -13.11
C SER A 54 -3.44 11.75 -14.19
N SER A 55 -3.75 12.77 -14.99
CA SER A 55 -2.85 13.40 -15.96
C SER A 55 -2.03 14.54 -15.34
N GLU A 56 -2.55 15.16 -14.28
CA GLU A 56 -1.91 16.23 -13.52
C GLU A 56 -2.23 16.17 -12.02
N PHE A 57 -1.45 16.88 -11.20
CA PHE A 57 -1.68 16.95 -9.76
C PHE A 57 -2.96 17.74 -9.45
N GLY A 58 -3.72 17.27 -8.44
CA GLY A 58 -5.00 17.85 -8.04
C GLY A 58 -6.21 17.06 -8.54
N GLU A 59 -6.05 16.21 -9.54
CA GLU A 59 -7.11 15.31 -9.98
C GLU A 59 -7.39 14.20 -8.94
N PRO A 60 -8.65 13.74 -8.83
CA PRO A 60 -9.05 12.74 -7.82
C PRO A 60 -8.64 11.30 -8.16
N TYR A 61 -8.06 11.06 -9.34
CA TYR A 61 -7.77 9.73 -9.87
C TYR A 61 -6.43 9.14 -9.39
N CYS A 62 -6.09 7.94 -9.87
CA CYS A 62 -4.85 7.28 -9.48
C CYS A 62 -3.62 8.02 -10.03
N MET A 63 -2.71 8.42 -9.15
CA MET A 63 -1.48 9.16 -9.49
C MET A 63 -0.33 8.24 -9.95
N GLY A 64 -0.64 7.01 -10.33
CA GLY A 64 0.34 6.05 -10.81
C GLY A 64 1.18 6.55 -11.99
N MET A 65 0.54 7.30 -12.88
CA MET A 65 1.19 7.89 -14.05
C MET A 65 2.03 9.14 -13.72
N LEU A 66 1.90 9.68 -12.51
CA LEU A 66 2.64 10.86 -12.01
C LEU A 66 3.85 10.47 -11.13
N GLY A 67 4.16 9.18 -11.02
CA GLY A 67 5.34 8.69 -10.31
C GLY A 67 5.09 8.01 -8.96
N CYS A 68 3.83 7.81 -8.58
CA CYS A 68 3.49 7.14 -7.32
C CYS A 68 4.13 5.74 -7.20
N LYS A 69 4.96 5.55 -6.16
CA LYS A 69 5.63 4.28 -5.84
C LYS A 69 4.84 3.38 -4.89
N GLY A 70 3.58 3.72 -4.62
CA GLY A 70 2.76 2.98 -3.65
C GLY A 70 2.54 1.49 -3.96
N ILE A 71 2.76 1.09 -5.22
CA ILE A 71 2.70 -0.30 -5.68
C ILE A 71 3.89 -1.16 -5.23
N ILE A 72 4.97 -0.53 -4.77
CA ILE A 72 6.21 -1.17 -4.29
C ILE A 72 6.65 -0.61 -2.93
N THR A 73 5.71 -0.07 -2.15
CA THR A 73 6.00 0.54 -0.84
C THR A 73 5.07 -0.03 0.21
N HIS A 74 5.63 -0.50 1.31
CA HIS A 74 4.96 -1.02 2.49
C HIS A 74 4.77 0.10 3.52
N CYS A 75 3.57 0.66 3.59
CA CYS A 75 3.28 1.74 4.53
C CYS A 75 1.78 1.87 4.79
N GLN A 76 1.39 1.89 6.06
CA GLN A 76 -0.01 1.95 6.50
C GLN A 76 -0.67 3.34 6.43
N VAL A 77 0.08 4.40 6.11
CA VAL A 77 -0.40 5.80 6.10
C VAL A 77 -1.70 5.99 5.29
N PRO A 78 -1.92 5.39 4.10
CA PRO A 78 -3.15 5.60 3.34
C PRO A 78 -4.42 5.12 4.07
N LYS A 79 -4.31 4.07 4.89
CA LYS A 79 -5.43 3.54 5.67
C LYS A 79 -5.63 4.31 6.97
N ARG A 80 -4.53 4.72 7.60
CA ARG A 80 -4.52 5.24 8.96
C ARG A 80 -4.53 6.76 9.07
N GLY A 81 -4.16 7.47 8.01
CA GLY A 81 -3.83 8.89 8.08
C GLY A 81 -2.44 9.12 8.65
N PHE A 82 -2.02 10.38 8.71
CA PHE A 82 -0.70 10.79 9.19
C PHE A 82 -0.72 11.24 10.66
N VAL A 83 -1.75 11.99 11.04
CA VAL A 83 -2.00 12.49 12.41
C VAL A 83 -3.48 12.31 12.73
N GLU A 84 -3.81 11.46 13.70
CA GLU A 84 -5.19 11.28 14.19
C GLU A 84 -6.20 10.98 13.07
N GLY A 85 -5.83 10.13 12.11
CA GLY A 85 -6.69 9.83 10.96
C GLY A 85 -6.63 10.88 9.83
N ALA A 86 -6.04 12.05 10.06
CA ALA A 86 -6.00 13.13 9.08
C ALA A 86 -4.74 13.07 8.19
N GLY A 87 -4.92 13.48 6.93
CA GLY A 87 -3.83 13.63 5.97
C GLY A 87 -3.32 12.30 5.41
N GLY A 88 -2.01 12.25 5.14
CA GLY A 88 -1.33 11.16 4.44
C GLY A 88 -0.85 11.60 3.05
N CYS A 89 -0.26 10.68 2.29
CA CYS A 89 0.29 11.02 0.96
C CYS A 89 -0.79 10.90 -0.12
N THR A 90 -1.13 9.66 -0.49
CA THR A 90 -2.05 9.38 -1.59
C THR A 90 -3.50 9.80 -1.28
N THR A 91 -3.83 9.89 0.01
CA THR A 91 -5.13 10.37 0.51
C THR A 91 -5.36 11.85 0.20
N VAL A 92 -4.31 12.68 0.16
CA VAL A 92 -4.43 14.14 -0.07
C VAL A 92 -3.87 14.60 -1.42
N GLY A 93 -3.56 13.68 -2.34
CA GLY A 93 -3.05 14.02 -3.67
C GLY A 93 -1.53 14.13 -3.77
N GLY A 94 -0.79 13.68 -2.75
CA GLY A 94 0.66 13.46 -2.84
C GLY A 94 0.97 12.07 -3.39
N ILE A 95 1.96 11.97 -4.28
CA ILE A 95 2.50 10.67 -4.67
C ILE A 95 3.19 9.99 -3.48
N CYS A 96 3.11 8.66 -3.40
CA CYS A 96 4.00 7.91 -2.53
C CYS A 96 5.40 7.89 -3.16
N ILE A 97 6.43 8.19 -2.34
CA ILE A 97 7.83 8.22 -2.77
C ILE A 97 8.66 7.06 -2.23
N GLY A 98 8.06 6.14 -1.46
CA GLY A 98 8.76 4.98 -0.91
C GLY A 98 9.60 5.24 0.34
N CYS A 99 9.33 6.30 1.11
CA CYS A 99 10.16 6.69 2.26
C CYS A 99 10.27 5.67 3.41
N THR A 100 9.55 4.56 3.35
CA THR A 100 9.58 3.45 4.32
C THR A 100 10.36 2.22 3.82
N GLU A 101 10.83 2.25 2.58
CA GLU A 101 11.57 1.15 1.98
C GLU A 101 13.07 1.32 2.21
N PRO A 102 13.82 0.22 2.43
CA PRO A 102 15.25 0.27 2.74
C PRO A 102 16.10 0.99 1.68
N GLU A 103 15.75 0.86 0.41
CA GLU A 103 16.49 1.43 -0.71
C GLU A 103 16.21 2.93 -0.92
N PHE A 104 15.23 3.51 -0.23
CA PHE A 104 14.94 4.92 -0.37
C PHE A 104 16.13 5.79 0.11
N PRO A 105 16.53 6.85 -0.63
CA PRO A 105 15.86 7.42 -1.82
C PRO A 105 16.39 6.93 -3.18
N ASP A 106 17.24 5.91 -3.22
CA ASP A 106 17.87 5.40 -4.46
C ASP A 106 16.86 4.67 -5.37
N GLU A 107 17.34 4.10 -6.48
CA GLU A 107 16.50 3.27 -7.35
C GLU A 107 15.88 2.11 -6.57
N PRO A 108 14.60 1.77 -6.79
CA PRO A 108 13.70 2.24 -7.86
C PRO A 108 12.83 3.47 -7.49
N TYR A 109 13.13 4.18 -6.39
CA TYR A 109 12.27 5.24 -5.84
C TYR A 109 12.57 6.62 -6.43
N SER A 110 13.83 6.91 -6.73
CA SER A 110 14.25 8.09 -7.48
C SER A 110 14.39 7.80 -8.98
N PRO A 111 14.25 8.85 -9.84
CA PRO A 111 13.63 10.14 -9.58
C PRO A 111 12.16 10.02 -9.15
N PHE A 112 11.72 10.83 -8.17
CA PHE A 112 10.41 10.63 -7.52
C PHE A 112 9.21 10.70 -8.49
N LEU A 113 9.26 11.58 -9.49
CA LEU A 113 8.18 11.75 -10.48
C LEU A 113 8.22 10.71 -11.61
N GLN A 114 9.29 9.90 -11.69
CA GLN A 114 9.32 8.80 -12.65
C GLN A 114 8.35 7.70 -12.21
N LYS A 115 7.69 7.04 -13.17
CA LYS A 115 6.79 5.93 -12.90
C LYS A 115 7.53 4.79 -12.20
N ALA A 116 6.83 4.04 -11.35
CA ALA A 116 7.39 2.81 -10.78
C ALA A 116 7.79 1.83 -11.90
N PRO A 117 8.68 0.87 -11.62
CA PRO A 117 9.09 -0.12 -12.61
C PRO A 117 7.90 -0.80 -13.29
N ALA A 118 7.95 -0.91 -14.63
CA ALA A 118 6.85 -1.46 -15.42
C ALA A 118 6.47 -2.88 -15.00
N GLY A 119 7.44 -3.67 -14.51
CA GLY A 119 7.20 -5.02 -13.99
C GLY A 119 6.24 -5.05 -12.79
N ALA A 120 6.35 -4.10 -11.86
CA ALA A 120 5.43 -4.02 -10.72
C ALA A 120 4.00 -3.66 -11.14
N TYR A 121 3.86 -2.80 -12.16
CA TYR A 121 2.56 -2.50 -12.75
C TYR A 121 1.96 -3.70 -13.48
N ALA A 122 2.80 -4.43 -14.23
CA ALA A 122 2.36 -5.61 -14.95
C ALA A 122 1.91 -6.73 -13.99
N SER A 123 2.64 -6.96 -12.90
CA SER A 123 2.27 -7.98 -11.91
C SER A 123 0.92 -7.67 -11.27
N GLU A 124 0.72 -6.44 -10.77
CA GLU A 124 -0.56 -6.07 -10.18
C GLU A 124 -1.71 -6.18 -11.18
N ALA A 125 -1.54 -5.69 -12.42
CA ALA A 125 -2.57 -5.78 -13.44
C ALA A 125 -2.96 -7.24 -13.76
N MET A 126 -1.97 -8.14 -13.80
CA MET A 126 -2.19 -9.57 -14.02
C MET A 126 -2.93 -10.20 -12.84
N GLU A 127 -2.53 -9.91 -11.60
CA GLU A 127 -3.21 -10.40 -10.39
C GLU A 127 -4.68 -9.95 -10.36
N ASP A 128 -4.93 -8.68 -10.67
CA ASP A 128 -6.27 -8.09 -10.76
C ASP A 128 -7.14 -8.80 -11.81
N MET A 129 -6.56 -9.08 -12.98
CA MET A 129 -7.24 -9.78 -14.07
C MET A 129 -7.58 -11.23 -13.67
N VAL A 130 -6.65 -11.95 -13.08
CA VAL A 130 -6.85 -13.32 -12.59
C VAL A 130 -7.95 -13.35 -11.52
N ALA A 131 -7.93 -12.40 -10.57
CA ALA A 131 -8.95 -12.29 -9.54
C ALA A 131 -10.34 -12.03 -10.12
N LYS A 132 -10.46 -11.12 -11.11
CA LYS A 132 -11.72 -10.84 -11.81
C LYS A 132 -12.25 -12.07 -12.56
N ILE A 133 -11.39 -12.81 -13.26
CA ILE A 133 -11.78 -14.06 -13.95
C ILE A 133 -12.27 -15.11 -12.95
N LYS A 134 -11.52 -15.35 -11.86
CA LYS A 134 -11.93 -16.28 -10.80
C LYS A 134 -13.29 -15.92 -10.21
N ALA A 135 -13.53 -14.62 -9.99
CA ALA A 135 -14.81 -14.13 -9.48
C ALA A 135 -15.97 -14.33 -10.47
N VAL A 136 -15.71 -14.28 -11.79
CA VAL A 136 -16.73 -14.61 -12.80
C VAL A 136 -17.04 -16.11 -12.79
N ILE A 137 -16.00 -16.95 -12.79
CA ILE A 137 -16.16 -18.42 -12.78
C ILE A 137 -16.90 -18.88 -11.52
N SER A 138 -16.60 -18.29 -10.34
CA SER A 138 -17.25 -18.69 -9.09
C SER A 138 -18.76 -18.43 -9.09
N ARG A 139 -19.26 -17.47 -9.87
CA ARG A 139 -20.70 -17.21 -10.05
C ARG A 139 -21.41 -18.30 -10.86
N MET A 140 -20.67 -19.08 -11.63
CA MET A 140 -21.20 -20.23 -12.36
C MET A 140 -21.39 -21.46 -11.45
N SER A 141 -20.81 -21.45 -10.25
CA SER A 141 -21.01 -22.48 -9.23
C SER A 141 -22.14 -22.08 -8.29
N SER A 142 -23.06 -23.00 -8.00
CA SER A 142 -24.08 -22.77 -6.98
C SER A 142 -23.41 -22.59 -5.62
N ARG A 143 -23.69 -21.47 -4.96
CA ARG A 143 -23.28 -21.23 -3.57
C ARG A 143 -23.92 -22.30 -2.69
N LYS A 144 -23.11 -23.19 -2.11
CA LYS A 144 -23.58 -24.02 -0.99
C LYS A 144 -23.79 -23.09 0.20
N ILE A 145 -25.05 -22.98 0.63
CA ILE A 145 -25.47 -22.26 1.83
C ILE A 145 -25.38 -23.24 2.99
#